data_AF-A0ABD7NB03-F1
#
_entry.id   AF-A0ABD7NB03-F1
#
_cell.length_a   1.000
_cell.length_b   1.000
_cell.length_c   1.000
_cell.angle_alpha   90.00
_cell.angle_beta   90.00
_cell.angle_gamma   90.00
#
_symmetry.space_group_name_H-M   'P 1'
#
loop_
_entity.id
_entity.type
_entity.pdbx_description
1 polymer ?
#
loop_
_entity_poly.entity_id
_entity_poly.type
_entity_poly.pdbx_seq_one_letter_code
_entity_poly.pdbx_strand_id
1 'polypeptide(L)'
;MEQSQLDSGLVKCPYCAEMIKPEAIKCKHCGSDVKEAIEVARLKNFKPSDIPFDAFFIRKKVGFDVNEEAVTNLVSRLRQANPELGPESIKEKYIMQIDELVNQLPSGIRDEFIRTYNAKL
;
A
#
# COMPACT_ATOMS: atom_id res chain seq x y z
N MET A 1 -1.28 19.47 25.24
CA MET A 1 -1.77 18.15 24.83
C MET A 1 -1.18 17.86 23.44
N GLU A 2 0.14 17.82 23.29
CA GLU A 2 0.99 16.65 23.58
C GLU A 2 0.42 15.36 22.97
N GLN A 3 0.82 15.06 21.74
CA GLN A 3 0.93 13.69 21.24
C GLN A 3 2.13 13.62 20.29
N SER A 4 3.33 13.77 20.85
CA SER A 4 4.57 13.31 20.22
C SER A 4 4.59 11.78 20.28
N GLN A 5 3.88 11.14 19.35
CA GLN A 5 3.99 9.71 19.12
C GLN A 5 4.94 9.49 17.93
N LEU A 6 6.24 9.68 18.19
CA LEU A 6 7.29 9.13 17.34
C LEU A 6 7.24 7.62 17.54
N ASP A 7 6.33 6.97 16.82
CA ASP A 7 6.50 5.58 16.43
C ASP A 7 7.93 5.50 15.93
N SER A 8 8.81 4.78 16.62
CA SER A 8 10.26 4.92 16.37
C SER A 8 10.67 4.46 14.96
N GLY A 9 9.72 4.06 14.10
CA GLY A 9 9.91 3.68 12.72
C GLY A 9 10.75 2.42 12.57
N LEU A 10 11.08 1.78 13.68
CA LEU A 10 11.95 0.62 13.75
C LEU A 10 11.16 -0.63 13.40
N VAL A 11 11.80 -1.49 12.62
CA VAL A 11 11.26 -2.79 12.22
C VAL A 11 12.03 -3.90 12.94
N LYS A 12 11.38 -5.04 13.17
CA LYS A 12 12.07 -6.22 13.72
C LYS A 12 12.92 -6.85 12.63
N CYS A 13 14.15 -7.21 12.98
CA CYS A 13 15.01 -8.04 12.17
C CYS A 13 14.29 -9.38 11.90
N PRO A 14 14.13 -9.80 10.64
CA PRO A 14 13.40 -11.02 10.30
C PRO A 14 14.10 -12.31 10.75
N TYR A 15 15.37 -12.23 11.15
CA TYR A 15 16.18 -13.38 11.56
C TYR A 15 16.33 -13.50 13.09
N CYS A 16 16.48 -12.38 13.80
CA CYS A 16 16.76 -12.38 15.23
C CYS A 16 15.76 -11.55 16.06
N ALA A 17 14.69 -11.04 15.43
CA ALA A 17 13.60 -10.27 16.03
C ALA A 17 13.99 -8.92 16.68
N GLU A 18 15.25 -8.52 16.57
CA GLU A 18 15.75 -7.29 17.19
C GLU A 18 15.34 -6.02 16.44
N MET A 19 15.12 -4.92 17.14
CA MET A 19 14.71 -3.65 16.54
C MET A 19 15.84 -3.00 15.74
N ILE A 20 15.61 -2.80 14.44
CA ILE A 20 16.55 -2.20 13.49
C ILE A 20 15.89 -1.09 12.68
N LYS A 21 16.70 -0.21 12.08
CA LYS A 21 16.19 0.80 11.15
C LYS A 21 15.63 0.14 9.89
N PRO A 22 14.58 0.70 9.27
CA PRO A 22 14.02 0.16 8.04
C PRO A 22 15.00 0.26 6.86
N GLU A 23 15.93 1.22 6.89
CA GLU A 23 16.99 1.35 5.89
C GLU A 23 18.23 0.50 6.19
N ALA A 24 18.19 -0.37 7.22
CA ALA A 24 19.32 -1.21 7.56
C ALA A 24 19.62 -2.20 6.42
N ILE A 25 20.88 -2.27 6.00
CA ILE A 25 21.34 -3.30 5.05
C ILE A 25 21.72 -4.57 5.80
N LYS A 26 22.37 -4.43 6.96
CA LYS A 26 22.74 -5.54 7.84
C LYS A 26 22.26 -5.30 9.26
N CYS A 27 21.83 -6.37 9.93
CA CYS A 27 21.50 -6.31 11.35
C CYS A 27 22.77 -6.23 12.20
N LYS A 28 22.88 -5.22 13.07
CA LYS A 28 24.03 -5.05 13.97
C LYS A 28 24.13 -6.12 15.07
N HIS A 29 23.07 -6.92 15.27
CA HIS A 29 23.01 -7.93 16.33
C HIS A 29 23.35 -9.33 15.80
N CYS A 30 22.75 -9.74 14.68
CA CYS A 30 22.99 -11.08 14.10
C CYS A 30 23.87 -11.09 12.84
N GLY A 31 24.18 -9.92 12.27
CA GLY A 31 25.02 -9.79 11.08
C GLY A 31 24.36 -10.15 9.75
N SER A 32 23.13 -10.67 9.76
CA SER A 32 22.37 -11.02 8.55
C SER A 32 22.13 -9.81 7.65
N ASP A 33 22.13 -10.03 6.34
CA ASP A 33 21.59 -9.06 5.38
C ASP A 33 20.07 -9.03 5.51
N VAL A 34 19.53 -7.86 5.81
CA VAL A 34 18.11 -7.66 6.12
C VAL A 34 17.41 -6.81 5.07
N LYS A 35 18.14 -6.25 4.10
CA LYS A 35 17.58 -5.29 3.14
C LYS A 35 16.43 -5.91 2.34
N GLU A 36 16.69 -7.08 1.74
CA GLU A 36 15.69 -7.77 0.92
C GLU A 36 14.50 -8.23 1.75
N ALA A 37 14.78 -8.84 2.90
CA ALA A 37 13.72 -9.37 3.77
C ALA A 37 12.83 -8.26 4.35
N ILE A 38 13.36 -7.08 4.67
CA ILE A 38 12.58 -5.91 5.09
C ILE A 38 11.70 -5.43 3.94
N GLU A 39 12.23 -5.30 2.73
CA GLU A 39 11.46 -4.81 1.57
C GLU A 39 10.34 -5.79 1.20
N VAL A 40 10.63 -7.10 1.20
CA VAL A 40 9.63 -8.14 1.01
C VAL A 40 8.56 -8.09 2.10
N ALA A 41 8.95 -7.91 3.37
CA ALA A 41 7.99 -7.78 4.46
C ALA A 41 7.11 -6.53 4.32
N ARG A 42 7.68 -5.41 3.86
CA ARG A 42 6.96 -4.17 3.60
C ARG A 42 5.94 -4.33 2.48
N LEU A 43 6.33 -4.98 1.37
CA LEU A 43 5.44 -5.27 0.26
C LEU A 43 4.33 -6.24 0.68
N LYS A 44 4.64 -7.33 1.37
CA LYS A 44 3.63 -8.31 1.84
C LYS A 44 2.59 -7.69 2.77
N ASN A 45 2.99 -6.69 3.55
CA ASN A 45 2.12 -6.01 4.50
C ASN A 45 1.39 -4.81 3.89
N PHE A 46 1.59 -4.52 2.60
CA PHE A 46 0.94 -3.42 1.91
C PHE A 46 -0.58 -3.58 1.91
N LYS A 47 -1.26 -2.47 2.18
CA LYS A 47 -2.72 -2.32 2.18
C LYS A 47 -3.12 -1.17 1.27
N PRO A 48 -4.31 -1.22 0.62
CA PRO A 48 -4.84 -0.08 -0.12
C PRO A 48 -4.89 1.22 0.69
N SER A 49 -5.15 1.13 1.99
CA SER A 49 -5.18 2.27 2.93
C SER A 49 -3.83 2.94 3.16
N ASP A 50 -2.70 2.31 2.77
CA ASP A 50 -1.38 2.94 2.86
C ASP A 50 -1.20 4.05 1.81
N ILE A 51 -2.07 4.10 0.79
CA ILE A 51 -2.13 5.20 -0.18
C ILE A 51 -3.28 6.12 0.24
N PRO A 52 -3.03 7.43 0.43
CA PRO A 52 -4.07 8.36 0.84
C PRO A 52 -5.16 8.45 -0.25
N PHE A 53 -6.43 8.51 0.16
CA PHE A 53 -7.55 8.48 -0.78
C PHE A 53 -7.53 9.66 -1.76
N ASP A 54 -6.97 10.80 -1.36
CA ASP A 54 -6.83 11.98 -2.22
C ASP A 54 -5.80 11.83 -3.35
N ALA A 55 -4.91 10.83 -3.27
CA ALA A 55 -4.01 10.52 -4.37
C ALA A 55 -4.74 9.94 -5.59
N PHE A 56 -5.93 9.36 -5.41
CA PHE A 56 -6.68 8.69 -6.47
C PHE A 56 -7.54 9.62 -7.32
N PHE A 57 -7.51 10.92 -7.07
CA PHE A 57 -8.25 11.88 -7.88
C PHE A 57 -7.52 13.19 -8.10
N ILE A 58 -7.81 13.83 -9.22
CA ILE A 58 -7.28 15.14 -9.59
C ILE A 58 -8.43 16.14 -9.52
N ARG A 59 -8.26 17.20 -8.72
CA ARG A 59 -9.24 18.31 -8.65
C ARG A 59 -9.17 19.13 -9.93
N LYS A 60 -10.30 19.32 -10.61
CA LYS A 60 -10.42 20.17 -11.80
C LYS A 60 -11.17 21.47 -11.47
N LYS A 61 -11.24 22.38 -12.46
CA LYS A 61 -12.04 23.61 -12.36
C LYS A 61 -13.52 23.31 -12.05
N VAL A 62 -14.02 22.19 -12.58
CA VAL A 62 -15.34 21.65 -12.29
C VAL A 62 -15.20 20.14 -12.11
N GLY A 63 -15.48 19.63 -10.92
CA GLY A 63 -15.45 18.20 -10.62
C GLY A 63 -14.06 17.61 -10.35
N PHE A 64 -13.99 16.29 -10.48
CA PHE A 64 -12.82 15.47 -10.20
C PHE A 64 -12.64 14.46 -11.34
N ASP A 65 -11.40 14.17 -11.68
CA ASP A 65 -11.04 13.04 -12.56
C ASP A 65 -10.32 11.97 -11.74
N VAL A 66 -10.44 10.70 -12.13
CA VAL A 66 -9.62 9.63 -11.55
C VAL A 66 -8.15 9.83 -11.89
N ASN A 67 -7.29 9.68 -10.89
CA ASN A 67 -5.85 9.62 -11.11
C ASN A 67 -5.45 8.19 -11.49
N GLU A 68 -5.43 7.90 -12.79
CA GLU A 68 -5.07 6.58 -13.30
C GLU A 68 -3.67 6.11 -12.90
N GLU A 69 -2.71 7.03 -12.71
CA GLU A 69 -1.36 6.71 -12.27
C GLU A 69 -1.38 6.13 -10.85
N ALA A 70 -2.13 6.75 -9.95
CA ALA A 70 -2.30 6.27 -8.59
C ALA A 70 -2.99 4.89 -8.55
N VAL A 71 -4.01 4.68 -9.37
CA VAL A 71 -4.67 3.36 -9.51
C VAL A 71 -3.69 2.31 -10.03
N THR A 72 -2.88 2.66 -11.03
CA THR A 72 -1.85 1.76 -11.59
C THR A 72 -0.81 1.39 -10.53
N ASN A 73 -0.37 2.36 -9.72
CA ASN A 73 0.56 2.13 -8.62
C ASN A 73 -0.04 1.21 -7.54
N LEU A 74 -1.30 1.46 -7.15
CA LEU A 74 -2.03 0.58 -6.23
C LEU A 74 -2.05 -0.87 -6.73
N VAL A 75 -2.50 -1.08 -7.97
CA VAL A 75 -2.57 -2.40 -8.59
C VAL A 75 -1.20 -3.08 -8.67
N SER A 76 -0.16 -2.34 -9.07
CA SER A 76 1.20 -2.86 -9.14
C SER A 76 1.70 -3.34 -7.77
N ARG A 77 1.45 -2.55 -6.71
CA ARG A 77 1.80 -2.93 -5.34
C ARG A 77 1.01 -4.13 -4.85
N LEU A 78 -0.28 -4.22 -5.15
CA LEU A 78 -1.10 -5.40 -4.80
C LEU A 78 -0.58 -6.67 -5.46
N ARG A 79 -0.19 -6.61 -6.74
CA ARG A 79 0.42 -7.75 -7.45
C ARG A 79 1.78 -8.13 -6.86
N GLN A 80 2.63 -7.15 -6.55
CA GLN A 80 3.95 -7.39 -5.94
C GLN A 80 3.84 -7.95 -4.51
N ALA A 81 2.85 -7.52 -3.75
CA ALA A 81 2.55 -8.03 -2.41
C ALA A 81 2.03 -9.46 -2.43
N ASN A 82 1.46 -9.90 -3.56
CA ASN A 82 0.79 -11.19 -3.73
C ASN A 82 1.25 -11.89 -5.02
N PRO A 83 2.55 -12.21 -5.17
CA PRO A 83 3.09 -12.80 -6.40
C PRO A 83 2.53 -14.21 -6.69
N GLU A 84 1.94 -14.86 -5.68
CA GLU A 84 1.38 -16.21 -5.76
C GLU A 84 -0.13 -16.22 -6.09
N LEU A 85 -0.79 -15.05 -6.09
CA LEU A 85 -2.23 -14.93 -6.32
C LEU A 85 -2.51 -14.40 -7.74
N GLY A 86 -3.54 -14.97 -8.36
CA GLY A 86 -4.09 -14.43 -9.62
C GLY A 86 -4.93 -13.16 -9.39
N PRO A 87 -5.24 -12.39 -10.46
CA PRO A 87 -6.00 -11.14 -10.39
C PRO A 87 -7.32 -11.23 -9.62
N GLU A 88 -8.12 -12.27 -9.88
CA GLU A 88 -9.42 -12.45 -9.23
C GLU A 88 -9.28 -12.70 -7.73
N SER A 89 -8.33 -13.56 -7.33
CA SER A 89 -8.06 -13.82 -5.91
C SER A 89 -7.52 -12.58 -5.18
N ILE A 90 -6.76 -11.71 -5.88
CA ILE A 90 -6.35 -10.42 -5.32
C ILE A 90 -7.57 -9.51 -5.12
N LYS A 91 -8.50 -9.44 -6.09
CA LYS A 91 -9.75 -8.67 -5.93
C LYS A 91 -10.54 -9.15 -4.72
N GLU A 92 -10.74 -10.45 -4.57
CA GLU A 92 -11.46 -11.04 -3.45
C GLU A 92 -10.76 -10.75 -2.11
N LYS A 93 -9.43 -10.86 -2.06
CA LYS A 93 -8.65 -10.60 -0.85
C LYS A 93 -8.78 -9.16 -0.36
N TYR A 94 -8.82 -8.20 -1.28
CA TYR A 94 -8.82 -6.76 -0.94
C TYR A 94 -10.19 -6.09 -1.12
N ILE A 95 -11.26 -6.83 -1.43
CA ILE A 95 -12.59 -6.27 -1.76
C ILE A 95 -13.11 -5.28 -0.71
N MET A 96 -13.02 -5.64 0.58
CA MET A 96 -13.48 -4.79 1.67
C MET A 96 -12.66 -3.50 1.76
N GLN A 97 -11.33 -3.61 1.62
CA GLN A 97 -10.43 -2.46 1.72
C GLN A 97 -10.58 -1.50 0.53
N ILE A 98 -10.85 -2.05 -0.66
CA ILE A 98 -11.12 -1.24 -1.85
C ILE A 98 -12.48 -0.56 -1.74
N ASP A 99 -13.50 -1.24 -1.21
CA ASP A 99 -14.82 -0.62 -0.96
C ASP A 99 -14.72 0.54 0.04
N GLU A 100 -14.01 0.34 1.16
CA GLU A 100 -13.72 1.40 2.14
C GLU A 100 -13.03 2.60 1.48
N LEU A 101 -11.99 2.35 0.68
CA LEU A 101 -11.28 3.39 -0.06
C LEU A 101 -12.22 4.16 -1.00
N VAL A 102 -13.04 3.45 -1.77
CA VAL A 102 -13.99 4.04 -2.73
C VAL A 102 -15.05 4.87 -2.03
N ASN A 103 -15.49 4.47 -0.84
CA ASN A 103 -16.42 5.24 -0.02
C ASN A 103 -15.84 6.58 0.46
N GLN A 104 -14.51 6.73 0.50
CA GLN A 104 -13.85 8.00 0.80
C GLN A 104 -13.68 8.91 -0.44
N LEU A 105 -13.81 8.36 -1.65
CA LEU A 105 -13.69 9.13 -2.88
C LEU A 105 -14.93 10.00 -3.15
N PRO A 106 -14.78 11.14 -3.87
CA PRO A 106 -15.91 11.90 -4.39
C PRO A 106 -16.85 11.00 -5.20
N SER A 107 -18.16 11.07 -4.94
CA SER A 107 -19.16 10.17 -5.53
C SER A 107 -19.11 10.13 -7.06
N GLY A 108 -18.85 11.26 -7.71
CA GLY A 108 -18.80 11.36 -9.18
C GLY A 108 -17.68 10.56 -9.85
N ILE A 109 -16.71 10.03 -9.11
CA ILE A 109 -15.59 9.25 -9.67
C ILE A 109 -15.53 7.80 -9.16
N ARG A 110 -16.43 7.39 -8.26
CA ARG A 110 -16.38 6.06 -7.63
C ARG A 110 -16.49 4.94 -8.65
N ASP A 111 -17.48 5.03 -9.56
CA ASP A 111 -17.68 4.05 -10.63
C ASP A 111 -16.49 4.00 -11.60
N GLU A 112 -15.93 5.17 -11.95
CA GLU A 112 -14.77 5.28 -12.83
C GLU A 112 -13.52 4.67 -12.18
N PHE A 113 -13.33 4.89 -10.88
CA PHE A 113 -12.25 4.28 -10.12
C PHE A 113 -12.36 2.75 -10.14
N ILE A 114 -13.53 2.19 -9.83
CA ILE A 114 -13.75 0.73 -9.82
C ILE A 114 -13.52 0.14 -11.21
N ARG A 115 -14.00 0.79 -12.27
CA ARG A 115 -13.75 0.36 -13.66
C ARG A 115 -12.26 0.34 -13.98
N THR A 116 -11.55 1.41 -13.63
CA THR A 116 -10.11 1.53 -13.87
C THR A 116 -9.32 0.49 -13.06
N TYR A 117 -9.67 0.28 -11.79
CA TYR A 117 -9.06 -0.72 -10.92
C TYR A 117 -9.24 -2.13 -11.51
N ASN A 118 -10.47 -2.50 -11.86
CA ASN A 118 -10.78 -3.82 -12.41
C ASN A 118 -10.12 -4.08 -13.78
N ALA A 119 -9.94 -3.03 -14.60
CA ALA A 119 -9.29 -3.14 -15.89
C ALA A 119 -7.76 -3.29 -15.79
N LYS A 120 -7.15 -2.72 -14.74
CA LYS A 120 -5.69 -2.75 -14.55
C LYS A 120 -5.22 -3.94 -13.72
N LEU A 121 -6.05 -4.45 -12.81
CA LEU A 121 -5.72 -5.57 -11.93
C LEU A 121 -5.83 -6.94 -12.61
#